data_AF-A0A497EYW0-F1
#
_entry.id   AF-A0A497EYW0-F1
#
_cell.length_a   1.000
_cell.length_b   1.000
_cell.length_c   1.000
_cell.angle_alpha   90.00
_cell.angle_beta   90.00
_cell.angle_gamma   90.00
#
_symmetry.space_group_name_H-M   'P 1'
#
loop_
_entity.id
_entity.type
_entity.pdbx_description
1 polymer ?
#
loop_
_entity_poly.entity_id
_entity_poly.type
_entity_poly.pdbx_seq_one_letter_code
_entity_poly.pdbx_strand_id
1 'polypeptide(L)'
;MPKADKAVIARLSAFGEHFEVLVDPDLAWAIKSGKSASIKEALISDLVYKDARKGLKASDESLKKVFKTTDVLKVAEEIIKKGDLQLTAEQRRALIESKRRQIIDFIAKNCVDPKTGTPHPPL
;
A
#
# COMPACT_ATOMS: atom_id res chain seq x y z
N MET A 1 4.28 -14.04 -17.35
CA MET A 1 3.23 -13.12 -16.86
C MET A 1 2.21 -13.92 -16.06
N PRO A 2 2.05 -13.64 -14.76
CA PRO A 2 0.70 -13.47 -14.19
C PRO A 2 0.72 -12.40 -13.06
N LYS A 3 0.36 -11.15 -13.38
CA LYS A 3 0.23 -10.06 -12.37
C LYS A 3 -1.22 -9.77 -11.98
N ALA A 4 -2.21 -10.31 -12.71
CA ALA A 4 -3.62 -9.98 -12.51
C ALA A 4 -4.23 -10.62 -11.25
N ASP A 5 -3.85 -11.84 -10.89
CA ASP A 5 -4.49 -12.58 -9.79
C ASP A 5 -4.14 -12.06 -8.39
N LYS A 6 -3.19 -11.12 -8.27
CA LYS A 6 -2.75 -10.53 -6.99
C LYS A 6 -3.02 -9.03 -6.89
N ALA A 7 -3.82 -8.47 -7.80
CA ALA A 7 -4.15 -7.06 -7.78
C ALA A 7 -4.91 -6.68 -6.49
N VAL A 8 -4.53 -5.55 -5.90
CA VAL A 8 -5.24 -4.96 -4.75
C VAL A 8 -5.81 -3.61 -5.11
N ILE A 9 -6.89 -3.25 -4.41
CA ILE A 9 -7.53 -1.95 -4.56
C ILE A 9 -6.91 -0.99 -3.54
N ALA A 10 -6.26 0.05 -4.03
CA ALA A 10 -5.92 1.23 -3.23
C ALA A 10 -7.10 2.19 -3.27
N ARG A 11 -7.64 2.56 -2.11
CA ARG A 11 -8.78 3.47 -1.97
C ARG A 11 -8.36 4.74 -1.24
N LEU A 12 -8.76 5.89 -1.78
CA LEU A 12 -8.70 7.17 -1.09
C LEU A 12 -10.08 7.82 -1.07
N SER A 13 -10.49 8.30 0.11
CA SER A 13 -11.73 9.07 0.27
C SER A 13 -11.37 10.54 0.46
N ALA A 14 -11.87 11.41 -0.41
CA ALA A 14 -11.58 12.84 -0.35
C ALA A 14 -12.79 13.64 -0.84
N PHE A 15 -13.10 14.75 -0.15
CA PHE A 15 -14.23 15.64 -0.47
C PHE A 15 -15.59 14.93 -0.65
N GLY A 16 -15.83 13.85 0.08
CA GLY A 16 -17.07 13.07 -0.01
C GLY A 16 -17.14 12.12 -1.21
N GLU A 17 -16.06 11.99 -1.99
CA GLU A 17 -15.95 11.01 -3.06
C GLU A 17 -14.88 9.96 -2.76
N HIS A 18 -15.01 8.79 -3.40
CA HIS A 18 -14.07 7.69 -3.31
C HIS A 18 -13.36 7.51 -4.65
N PHE A 19 -12.06 7.30 -4.58
CA PHE A 19 -11.21 7.00 -5.72
C PHE A 19 -10.47 5.71 -5.46
N GLU A 20 -10.46 4.84 -6.46
CA GLU A 20 -9.93 3.50 -6.42
C GLU A 20 -8.98 3.25 -7.58
N VAL A 21 -7.88 2.57 -7.28
CA VAL A 21 -6.84 2.23 -8.26
C VAL A 21 -6.41 0.80 -8.03
N LEU A 22 -6.21 0.06 -9.12
CA LEU A 22 -5.68 -1.30 -9.09
C LEU A 22 -4.15 -1.26 -9.10
N VAL A 23 -3.56 -1.78 -8.03
CA VAL A 23 -2.12 -1.74 -7.79
C VAL A 23 -1.59 -3.10 -7.39
N ASP A 24 -0.30 -3.31 -7.62
CA ASP A 24 0.46 -4.43 -7.10
C ASP A 24 0.73 -4.22 -5.59
N PRO A 25 0.40 -5.19 -4.72
CA PRO A 25 0.54 -5.06 -3.26
C PRO A 25 1.97 -4.76 -2.82
N ASP A 26 2.94 -5.46 -3.42
CA ASP A 26 4.33 -5.43 -2.97
C ASP A 26 4.97 -4.08 -3.33
N LEU A 27 4.70 -3.62 -4.56
CA LEU A 27 5.18 -2.31 -5.03
C LEU A 27 4.45 -1.16 -4.32
N ALA A 28 3.13 -1.26 -4.12
CA ALA A 28 2.38 -0.25 -3.37
C ALA A 28 2.89 -0.13 -1.92
N TRP A 29 3.25 -1.25 -1.29
CA TRP A 29 3.83 -1.25 0.04
C TRP A 29 5.23 -0.61 0.07
N ALA A 30 6.06 -0.86 -0.94
CA ALA A 30 7.37 -0.23 -1.09
C ALA A 30 7.25 1.30 -1.22
N ILE A 31 6.32 1.79 -2.05
CA ILE A 31 6.04 3.22 -2.23
C ILE A 31 5.55 3.84 -0.92
N LYS A 32 4.63 3.17 -0.21
CA LYS A 32 4.12 3.63 1.09
C LYS A 32 5.19 3.66 2.18
N SER A 33 6.18 2.76 2.10
CA SER A 33 7.34 2.73 3.00
C SER A 33 8.42 3.76 2.63
N GLY A 34 8.23 4.57 1.59
CA GLY A 34 9.16 5.61 1.16
C GLY A 34 10.32 5.09 0.29
N LYS A 35 10.28 3.84 -0.18
CA LYS A 35 11.25 3.35 -1.17
C LYS A 35 10.91 3.92 -2.54
N SER A 36 11.92 4.34 -3.31
CA SER A 36 11.79 4.85 -4.67
C SER A 36 11.45 3.71 -5.63
N ALA A 37 10.17 3.33 -5.69
CA ALA A 37 9.65 2.39 -6.67
C ALA A 37 8.85 3.14 -7.74
N SER A 38 8.91 2.65 -8.98
CA SER A 38 8.21 3.23 -10.12
C SER A 38 6.70 3.08 -9.94
N ILE A 39 5.99 4.19 -9.76
CA ILE A 39 4.52 4.21 -9.63
C ILE A 39 3.84 3.56 -10.84
N LYS A 40 4.45 3.74 -12.02
CA LYS A 40 3.99 3.14 -13.28
C LYS A 40 4.06 1.60 -13.30
N GLU A 41 5.02 1.00 -12.60
CA GLU A 41 5.12 -0.47 -12.50
C GLU A 41 4.24 -1.04 -11.39
N ALA A 42 3.91 -0.20 -10.40
CA ALA A 42 2.99 -0.53 -9.32
C ALA A 42 1.53 -0.49 -9.78
N LEU A 43 1.21 0.36 -10.76
CA LEU A 43 -0.09 0.42 -11.40
C LEU A 43 -0.32 -0.79 -12.29
N ILE A 44 -1.43 -1.48 -12.08
CA ILE A 44 -1.88 -2.56 -12.98
C ILE A 44 -2.77 -2.00 -14.09
N SER A 45 -3.48 -0.90 -13.80
CA SER A 45 -4.31 -0.17 -14.76
C SER A 45 -4.03 1.32 -14.63
N ASP A 46 -3.74 1.99 -15.75
CA ASP A 46 -3.56 3.45 -15.83
C ASP A 46 -4.91 4.21 -15.80
N LEU A 47 -5.84 3.75 -14.96
CA LEU A 47 -7.19 4.31 -14.83
C LEU A 47 -7.55 4.48 -13.35
N VAL A 48 -8.12 5.64 -13.03
CA VAL A 48 -8.72 5.91 -11.71
C VAL A 48 -10.21 5.62 -11.79
N TYR A 49 -10.66 4.73 -10.91
CA TYR A 49 -12.06 4.34 -10.79
C TYR A 49 -12.70 5.06 -9.62
N LYS A 50 -14.00 5.31 -9.70
CA LYS A 50 -14.84 5.62 -8.54
C LYS A 50 -15.23 4.35 -7.78
N ASP A 51 -15.39 3.25 -8.54
CA ASP A 51 -15.61 1.90 -8.02
C ASP A 51 -14.97 0.90 -9.00
N ALA A 52 -13.85 0.30 -8.59
CA ALA A 52 -13.08 -0.64 -9.41
C ALA A 52 -13.83 -1.96 -9.63
N ARG A 53 -14.71 -2.37 -8.69
CA ARG A 53 -15.50 -3.59 -8.82
C ARG A 53 -16.62 -3.44 -9.84
N LYS A 54 -17.19 -2.24 -9.95
CA LYS A 54 -18.24 -1.90 -10.93
C LYS A 54 -17.69 -1.35 -12.24
N GLY A 55 -16.38 -1.13 -12.35
CA GLY A 55 -15.75 -0.55 -13.54
C GLY A 55 -16.12 0.92 -13.77
N LEU A 56 -16.59 1.63 -12.74
CA LEU A 56 -17.01 3.03 -12.87
C LEU A 56 -15.77 3.93 -12.86
N LYS A 57 -15.48 4.60 -13.98
CA LYS A 57 -14.36 5.56 -14.08
C LYS A 57 -14.68 6.85 -13.30
N ALA A 58 -13.66 7.44 -12.68
CA ALA A 58 -13.77 8.78 -12.10
C ALA A 58 -13.88 9.85 -13.20
N SER A 59 -14.71 10.86 -12.99
CA SER A 59 -14.84 12.00 -13.90
C SER A 59 -13.62 12.91 -13.82
N ASP A 60 -13.19 13.50 -14.94
CA ASP A 60 -12.04 14.42 -14.95
C ASP A 60 -12.29 15.68 -14.10
N GLU A 61 -13.55 16.09 -13.96
CA GLU A 61 -13.97 17.21 -13.12
C GLU A 61 -13.74 16.94 -11.63
N SER A 62 -14.07 15.74 -11.15
CA SER A 62 -13.84 15.37 -9.75
C SER A 62 -12.36 15.20 -9.46
N LEU A 63 -11.60 14.64 -10.40
CA LEU A 63 -10.15 14.56 -10.30
C LEU A 63 -9.50 15.95 -10.19
N LYS A 64 -9.89 16.90 -11.04
CA LYS A 64 -9.44 18.30 -10.93
C LYS A 64 -9.86 18.96 -9.63
N LYS A 65 -11.07 18.71 -9.13
CA LYS A 65 -11.56 19.32 -7.89
C LYS A 65 -10.80 18.82 -6.65
N VAL A 66 -10.51 17.53 -6.60
CA VAL A 66 -9.90 16.87 -5.44
C VAL A 66 -8.38 16.92 -5.49
N PHE A 67 -7.79 16.49 -6.60
CA PHE A 67 -6.33 16.34 -6.75
C PHE A 67 -5.68 17.52 -7.47
N LYS A 68 -6.47 18.48 -7.98
CA LYS A 68 -6.00 19.64 -8.78
C LYS A 68 -5.22 19.22 -10.04
N THR A 69 -5.31 17.96 -10.42
CA THR A 69 -4.63 17.38 -11.58
C THR A 69 -5.51 16.33 -12.24
N THR A 70 -5.33 16.16 -13.54
CA THR A 70 -5.93 15.07 -14.34
C THR A 70 -4.92 13.98 -14.67
N ASP A 71 -3.68 14.13 -14.20
CA ASP A 71 -2.62 13.16 -14.46
C ASP A 71 -2.82 11.94 -13.57
N VAL A 72 -3.20 10.82 -14.19
CA VAL A 72 -3.47 9.54 -13.54
C VAL A 72 -2.29 9.10 -12.67
N LEU A 73 -1.06 9.33 -13.12
CA LEU A 73 0.15 8.90 -12.40
C LEU A 73 0.29 9.64 -11.07
N LYS A 74 0.06 10.95 -11.07
CA LYS A 74 0.11 11.78 -9.86
C LYS A 74 -1.03 11.46 -8.90
N VAL A 75 -2.23 11.25 -9.45
CA VAL A 75 -3.39 10.85 -8.65
C VAL A 75 -3.14 9.50 -8.00
N ALA A 76 -2.64 8.51 -8.76
CA ALA A 76 -2.32 7.20 -8.24
C ALA A 76 -1.24 7.25 -7.14
N GLU A 77 -0.21 8.06 -7.32
CA GLU A 77 0.81 8.29 -6.30
C GLU A 77 0.20 8.81 -4.99
N GLU A 78 -0.69 9.79 -5.09
CA GLU A 78 -1.35 10.39 -3.94
C GLU A 78 -2.31 9.40 -3.26
N ILE A 79 -3.02 8.59 -4.04
CA ILE A 79 -3.89 7.51 -3.55
C ILE A 79 -3.08 6.43 -2.83
N ILE A 80 -1.93 6.01 -3.35
CA ILE A 80 -1.09 4.99 -2.70
C ILE A 80 -0.46 5.54 -1.41
N LYS A 81 -0.01 6.80 -1.42
CA LYS A 81 0.65 7.42 -0.26
C LYS A 81 -0.32 7.76 0.86
N LYS A 82 -1.47 8.37 0.55
CA LYS A 82 -2.44 8.86 1.54
C LYS A 82 -3.59 7.90 1.79
N GLY A 83 -3.87 7.01 0.85
CA GLY A 83 -4.99 6.09 0.93
C GLY A 83 -4.68 4.78 1.65
N ASP A 84 -5.70 3.93 1.65
CA ASP A 84 -5.69 2.62 2.26
C ASP A 84 -5.61 1.53 1.18
N LEU A 85 -4.71 0.58 1.41
CA LEU A 85 -4.59 -0.63 0.59
C LEU A 85 -5.54 -1.67 1.17
N GLN A 86 -6.53 -2.09 0.36
CA GLN A 86 -7.47 -3.13 0.74
C GLN A 86 -6.85 -4.52 0.59
N LEU A 87 -5.91 -4.84 1.48
CA LEU A 87 -5.25 -6.14 1.52
C LEU A 87 -6.25 -7.25 1.87
N THR A 88 -6.03 -8.44 1.33
CA THR A 88 -6.75 -9.63 1.78
C THR A 88 -6.35 -10.00 3.21
N ALA A 89 -7.19 -10.76 3.92
CA ALA A 89 -6.90 -11.19 5.28
C ALA A 89 -5.60 -12.01 5.38
N GLU A 90 -5.31 -12.84 4.37
CA GLU A 90 -4.07 -13.63 4.28
C GLU A 90 -2.84 -12.75 4.08
N GLN A 91 -2.89 -11.79 3.15
CA GLN A 91 -1.81 -10.84 2.92
C GLN A 91 -1.51 -10.01 4.18
N ARG A 92 -2.56 -9.57 4.88
CA ARG A 92 -2.43 -8.86 6.15
C ARG A 92 -1.75 -9.72 7.22
N ARG A 93 -2.13 -11.00 7.38
CA ARG A 93 -1.50 -11.92 8.34
C ARG A 93 -0.01 -12.11 8.04
N ALA A 94 0.35 -12.36 6.78
CA ALA A 94 1.75 -12.53 6.38
C ALA A 94 2.60 -11.28 6.66
N LEU A 95 2.05 -10.08 6.41
CA LEU A 95 2.72 -8.81 6.71
C LEU A 95 2.92 -8.59 8.21
N ILE A 96 1.92 -8.92 9.03
CA ILE A 96 2.00 -8.82 10.49
C ILE A 96 3.06 -9.77 11.03
N GLU A 97 3.07 -11.01 10.57
CA GLU A 97 4.03 -12.03 10.99
C GLU A 97 5.46 -11.65 10.62
N SER A 98 5.69 -11.21 9.38
CA SER A 98 6.99 -10.73 8.91
C SER A 98 7.50 -9.55 9.73
N LYS A 99 6.65 -8.54 9.98
CA LYS A 99 7.01 -7.40 10.85
C LYS A 99 7.28 -7.81 12.29
N ARG A 100 6.44 -8.70 12.84
CA ARG A 100 6.61 -9.22 14.21
C ARG A 100 7.97 -9.90 14.34
N ARG A 101 8.35 -10.74 13.38
CA ARG A 101 9.65 -11.42 13.36
C ARG A 101 10.81 -10.42 13.28
N GLN A 102 10.72 -9.40 12.42
CA GLN A 102 11.74 -8.35 12.36
C GLN A 102 11.90 -7.58 13.69
N ILE A 103 10.80 -7.28 14.38
CA ILE A 103 10.84 -6.62 15.69
C ILE A 103 11.49 -7.55 16.73
N ILE A 104 11.11 -8.83 16.76
CA ILE A 104 11.70 -9.82 17.67
C ILE A 104 13.21 -9.93 17.42
N ASP A 105 13.62 -10.11 16.17
CA ASP A 105 15.03 -10.20 15.79
C ASP A 105 15.81 -8.94 16.16
N PHE A 106 15.21 -7.76 15.98
CA PHE A 106 15.83 -6.50 16.35
C PHE A 106 16.03 -6.38 17.87
N ILE A 107 15.01 -6.75 18.66
CA ILE A 107 15.10 -6.73 20.12
C ILE A 107 16.12 -7.77 20.61
N ALA A 108 16.07 -9.00 20.11
CA ALA A 108 16.98 -10.07 20.50
C ALA A 108 18.46 -9.72 20.22
N LYS A 109 18.74 -9.00 19.12
CA LYS A 109 20.09 -8.57 18.75
C LYS A 109 20.59 -7.35 19.51
N ASN A 110 19.71 -6.40 19.85
CA ASN A 110 20.12 -5.10 20.42
C ASN A 110 19.83 -4.96 21.92
N CYS A 111 19.00 -5.83 22.50
CA CYS A 111 18.63 -5.79 23.91
C CYS A 111 19.19 -7.00 24.66
N VAL A 112 19.72 -6.73 25.84
CA VAL A 112 20.21 -7.72 26.80
C VAL A 112 19.41 -7.62 28.09
N ASP A 113 19.26 -8.74 28.80
CA ASP A 113 18.62 -8.73 30.10
C ASP A 113 19.51 -7.98 31.12
N PRO A 114 19.01 -6.93 31.79
CA PRO A 114 19.82 -6.16 32.74
C PRO A 114 20.20 -6.95 34.00
N LYS A 115 19.52 -8.05 34.33
CA LYS A 115 19.84 -8.90 35.50
C LYS A 115 20.90 -9.96 35.18
N THR A 116 20.89 -10.55 33.99
CA THR A 116 21.79 -11.65 33.62
C THR A 116 22.87 -11.26 32.61
N GLY A 117 22.75 -10.09 31.97
CA GLY A 117 23.68 -9.60 30.94
C GLY A 117 23.65 -10.41 29.64
N THR A 118 22.74 -11.39 29.52
CA THR A 118 22.62 -12.28 28.36
C THR A 118 21.63 -11.72 27.33
N PRO A 119 21.86 -11.95 26.03
CA PRO A 119 20.88 -11.65 24.99
C PRO A 119 19.58 -12.43 25.19
N HIS A 120 18.44 -11.81 24.89
CA HIS A 120 17.17 -12.53 24.86
C HIS A 120 17.12 -13.49 23.67
N PRO A 121 16.78 -14.78 23.85
CA PRO A 121 16.65 -15.70 22.72
C PRO A 121 15.54 -15.23 21.77
N PRO A 122 15.76 -15.25 20.45
CA PRO A 122 14.67 -15.06 19.50
C PRO A 122 13.70 -16.25 19.59
N LEU A 123 12.40 -15.95 19.76
CA LEU A 123 11.30 -16.93 19.75
C LEU A 123 10.93 -17.33 18.32
#